data_AF-A0A2N9LA12-F1
#
_entry.id   AF-A0A2N9LA12-F1
#
_cell.length_a   1.000
_cell.length_b   1.000
_cell.length_c   1.000
_cell.angle_alpha   90.00
_cell.angle_beta   90.00
_cell.angle_gamma   90.00
#
_symmetry.space_group_name_H-M   'P 1'
#
loop_
_entity.id
_entity.type
_entity.pdbx_description
1 polymer ?
#
loop_
_entity_poly.entity_id
_entity_poly.type
_entity_poly.pdbx_seq_one_letter_code
_entity_poly.pdbx_strand_id
1 'polypeptide(L)'
;MKKLVFASAMALASMSLVSTPALRAQDSGQITIQDPAEFNAYQNFSTQTDPAQKCSAGESFLQTYPQSVVKKAVLNQLIQCYQQSNQPDKVLSAASRLLQIDPNDMPAILISVYVKKGQCGKSLDASGMSTDPQTCDDAAALAQKGLSAPKPSDMADADWKKLTAGAFPIFDSAIAYDDLVSKKDYAGAIKEYTADLNLYSPDDCSKVGPCLQDTLQLATAYAKPGPDKDEVKAIWFYARAWDFAPANYKAQIQPQLDYWYKRYHGTLDSDAQITQQINAIKTQAQASLFPPANFTVAPAPTPADLAHHAYTTGDPKQLGLEDKEYILANGNPDDANGLWGLLKGQQTPVPGIVISDPATTLKISVTTAASVKPKDYVVKLNNPVACNAVPPPPSELKVKEAQDYITTNGAKADTDAMGEELTGPPARIHKISIEPAITEVDVAVTQDAKDNHKADFIVNLKEPLACKDSPQAGVELKYLPGMELDGTYDSYTKAAAATGSATASAQIVLGQGFVQQPQKSGPAHRPVKPSPAHHPGM
;
A
#
# COMPACT_ATOMS: atom_id res chain seq x y z
N MET A 1 5.72 2.90 -10.15
CA MET A 1 7.09 2.76 -9.60
C MET A 1 8.02 2.35 -10.74
N LYS A 2 8.96 3.21 -11.15
CA LYS A 2 9.99 2.84 -12.13
C LYS A 2 10.94 1.84 -11.48
N LYS A 3 11.14 0.71 -12.15
CA LYS A 3 11.72 -0.53 -11.65
C LYS A 3 13.23 -0.38 -11.42
N LEU A 4 13.66 -0.58 -10.18
CA LEU A 4 15.07 -0.61 -9.79
C LEU A 4 15.55 -2.06 -9.89
N VAL A 5 16.16 -2.41 -11.01
CA VAL A 5 17.06 -3.56 -11.07
C VAL A 5 18.30 -3.15 -10.30
N PHE A 6 18.52 -3.71 -9.12
CA PHE A 6 19.83 -3.66 -8.45
C PHE A 6 20.79 -4.50 -9.31
N ALA A 7 21.21 -3.95 -10.45
CA ALA A 7 22.28 -4.51 -11.24
C ALA A 7 23.50 -4.51 -10.32
N SER A 8 24.03 -5.71 -10.10
CA SER A 8 25.15 -6.09 -9.23
C SER A 8 26.49 -5.43 -9.59
N ALA A 9 26.50 -4.13 -9.89
CA ALA A 9 27.69 -3.36 -10.27
C ALA A 9 28.68 -3.19 -9.10
N MET A 10 28.28 -3.49 -7.86
CA MET A 10 29.19 -3.52 -6.71
C MET A 10 30.00 -4.83 -6.60
N ALA A 11 29.67 -5.88 -7.37
CA ALA A 11 30.32 -7.18 -7.23
C ALA A 11 31.74 -7.27 -7.86
N LEU A 12 32.21 -6.23 -8.56
CA LEU A 12 33.49 -6.28 -9.26
C LEU A 12 34.58 -5.37 -8.68
N ALA A 13 34.25 -4.42 -7.78
CA ALA A 13 35.22 -3.46 -7.26
C ALA A 13 35.90 -3.89 -5.94
N SER A 14 35.39 -4.92 -5.27
CA SER A 14 35.91 -5.44 -3.99
C SER A 14 36.86 -6.64 -4.14
N MET A 15 37.57 -6.76 -5.28
CA MET A 15 38.64 -7.76 -5.43
C MET A 15 39.86 -7.51 -4.52
N SER A 16 39.89 -6.40 -3.76
CA SER A 16 41.13 -5.91 -3.16
C SER A 16 41.27 -6.06 -1.64
N LEU A 17 40.29 -6.63 -0.91
CA LEU A 17 40.33 -6.57 0.58
C LEU A 17 40.10 -7.88 1.34
N VAL A 18 39.84 -9.00 0.67
CA VAL A 18 40.23 -10.28 1.27
C VAL A 18 41.64 -10.50 0.76
N SER A 19 42.65 -10.25 1.59
CA SER A 19 43.94 -10.91 1.41
C SER A 19 43.63 -12.40 1.48
N THR A 20 43.29 -13.00 0.34
CA THR A 20 43.29 -14.43 0.18
C THR A 20 44.66 -14.84 0.70
N PRO A 21 44.75 -15.65 1.76
CA PRO A 21 46.03 -16.26 2.07
C PRO A 21 46.49 -16.85 0.74
N ALA A 22 47.66 -16.42 0.27
CA ALA A 22 48.21 -16.92 -0.98
C ALA A 22 48.00 -18.43 -0.96
N LEU A 23 47.18 -18.95 -1.88
CA LEU A 23 46.84 -20.35 -2.01
C LEU A 23 48.12 -21.08 -2.46
N ARG A 24 49.08 -21.18 -1.54
CA ARG A 24 50.13 -22.18 -1.58
C ARG A 24 49.49 -23.40 -0.94
N ALA A 25 48.95 -24.27 -1.79
CA ALA A 25 48.79 -25.65 -1.40
C ALA A 25 50.18 -26.13 -0.95
N GLN A 26 50.35 -26.33 0.36
CA GLN A 26 51.47 -27.09 0.90
C GLN A 26 51.18 -28.55 0.60
N ASP A 27 51.43 -28.96 -0.64
CA ASP A 27 51.49 -30.37 -0.98
C ASP A 27 52.74 -30.93 -0.27
N SER A 28 52.51 -31.59 0.86
CA SER A 28 53.54 -32.19 1.72
C SER A 28 53.98 -33.58 1.24
N GLY A 29 53.44 -34.06 0.11
CA GLY A 29 53.96 -35.19 -0.63
C GLY A 29 55.00 -34.73 -1.64
N GLN A 30 56.17 -35.39 -1.68
CA GLN A 30 57.18 -35.17 -2.71
C GLN A 30 56.64 -35.68 -4.07
N ILE A 31 55.76 -34.91 -4.72
CA ILE A 31 55.24 -35.21 -6.04
C ILE A 31 56.42 -35.18 -7.01
N THR A 32 56.77 -36.34 -7.56
CA THR A 32 57.88 -36.49 -8.51
C THR A 32 57.32 -36.81 -9.88
N ILE A 33 57.45 -35.88 -10.82
CA ILE A 33 57.13 -36.13 -12.24
C ILE A 33 58.25 -37.01 -12.81
N GLN A 34 57.88 -38.19 -13.31
CA GLN A 34 58.86 -39.19 -13.78
C GLN A 34 59.30 -38.93 -15.22
N ASP A 35 58.41 -38.44 -16.08
CA ASP A 35 58.71 -38.16 -17.48
C ASP A 35 59.50 -36.84 -17.61
N PRO A 36 60.71 -36.85 -18.20
CA PRO A 36 61.52 -35.63 -18.32
C PRO A 36 60.87 -34.54 -19.18
N ALA A 37 60.08 -34.89 -20.20
CA ALA A 37 59.40 -33.91 -21.04
C ALA A 37 58.25 -33.25 -20.28
N GLU A 38 57.45 -34.04 -19.55
CA GLU A 38 56.42 -33.55 -18.62
C GLU A 38 57.02 -32.65 -17.54
N PHE A 39 58.14 -33.04 -16.93
CA PHE A 39 58.81 -32.24 -15.92
C PHE A 39 59.26 -30.88 -16.49
N ASN A 40 59.87 -30.86 -17.68
CA ASN A 40 60.27 -29.63 -18.34
C ASN A 40 59.06 -28.74 -18.70
N ALA A 41 57.95 -29.33 -19.17
CA ALA A 41 56.73 -28.61 -19.48
C ALA A 41 56.09 -28.00 -18.21
N TYR A 42 56.04 -28.76 -17.12
CA TYR A 42 55.56 -28.28 -15.82
C TYR A 42 56.45 -27.17 -15.26
N GLN A 43 57.77 -27.30 -15.41
CA GLN A 43 58.72 -26.29 -14.95
C GLN A 43 58.51 -24.96 -15.70
N ASN A 44 58.37 -25.02 -17.04
CA ASN A 44 58.09 -23.84 -17.87
C ASN A 44 56.79 -23.15 -17.42
N PHE A 45 55.70 -23.92 -17.27
CA PHE A 45 54.43 -23.43 -16.76
C PHE A 45 54.55 -22.77 -15.38
N SER A 46 55.17 -23.47 -14.42
CA SER A 46 55.19 -23.03 -13.02
C SER A 46 56.04 -21.77 -12.80
N THR A 47 57.08 -21.57 -13.61
CA THR A 47 57.95 -20.37 -13.56
C THR A 47 57.37 -19.15 -14.27
N GLN A 48 56.30 -19.30 -15.03
CA GLN A 48 55.70 -18.18 -15.75
C GLN A 48 55.16 -17.12 -14.77
N THR A 49 55.50 -15.86 -15.02
CA THR A 49 55.11 -14.71 -14.19
C THR A 49 53.99 -13.89 -14.80
N ASP A 50 53.86 -13.87 -16.13
CA ASP A 50 52.73 -13.24 -16.80
C ASP A 50 51.46 -14.09 -16.64
N PRO A 51 50.35 -13.57 -16.07
CA PRO A 51 49.16 -14.36 -15.81
C PRO A 51 48.54 -15.00 -17.06
N ALA A 52 48.53 -14.28 -18.19
CA ALA A 52 47.92 -14.79 -19.42
C ALA A 52 48.77 -15.91 -20.04
N GLN A 53 50.09 -15.73 -20.10
CA GLN A 53 51.01 -16.77 -20.54
C GLN A 53 50.98 -17.97 -19.60
N LYS A 54 50.85 -17.75 -18.28
CA LYS A 54 50.75 -18.82 -17.29
C LYS A 54 49.50 -19.65 -17.50
N CYS A 55 48.36 -19.00 -17.72
CA CYS A 55 47.13 -19.70 -18.05
C CYS A 55 47.25 -20.51 -19.35
N SER A 56 47.82 -19.92 -20.41
CA SER A 56 48.02 -20.61 -21.69
C SER A 56 48.92 -21.85 -21.52
N ALA A 57 50.06 -21.70 -20.86
CA ALA A 57 50.99 -22.79 -20.61
C ALA A 57 50.37 -23.90 -19.74
N GLY A 58 49.55 -23.55 -18.75
CA GLY A 58 48.84 -24.52 -17.92
C GLY A 58 47.78 -25.31 -18.68
N GLU A 59 47.01 -24.66 -19.57
CA GLU A 59 46.05 -25.37 -20.43
C GLU A 59 46.77 -26.28 -21.43
N SER A 60 47.86 -25.81 -22.06
CA SER A 60 48.68 -26.64 -22.93
C SER A 60 49.25 -27.85 -22.17
N PHE A 61 49.74 -27.65 -20.95
CA PHE A 61 50.22 -28.74 -20.10
C PHE A 61 49.12 -29.79 -19.86
N LEU A 62 47.91 -29.38 -19.46
CA LEU A 62 46.80 -30.31 -19.22
C LEU A 62 46.30 -31.00 -20.49
N GLN A 63 46.43 -30.36 -21.65
CA GLN A 63 46.11 -30.97 -22.94
C GLN A 63 47.12 -32.05 -23.32
N THR A 64 48.41 -31.79 -23.14
CA THR A 64 49.48 -32.74 -23.47
C THR A 64 49.59 -33.87 -22.44
N TYR A 65 49.38 -33.57 -21.16
CA TYR A 65 49.55 -34.50 -20.03
C TYR A 65 48.25 -34.62 -19.19
N PRO A 66 47.14 -35.12 -19.76
CA PRO A 66 45.83 -35.13 -19.10
C PRO A 66 45.73 -36.03 -17.86
N GLN A 67 46.69 -36.94 -17.68
CA GLN A 67 46.81 -37.88 -16.55
C GLN A 67 47.98 -37.55 -15.63
N SER A 68 48.55 -36.35 -15.75
CA SER A 68 49.68 -35.90 -14.93
C SER A 68 49.39 -36.01 -13.43
N VAL A 69 50.39 -36.46 -12.66
CA VAL A 69 50.32 -36.48 -11.18
C VAL A 69 50.23 -35.08 -10.58
N VAL A 70 50.67 -34.03 -11.29
CA VAL A 70 50.56 -32.62 -10.86
C VAL A 70 49.29 -31.93 -11.37
N LYS A 71 48.34 -32.66 -11.97
CA LYS A 71 47.10 -32.10 -12.52
C LYS A 71 46.33 -31.22 -11.52
N LYS A 72 46.23 -31.64 -10.25
CA LYS A 72 45.60 -30.85 -9.18
C LYS A 72 46.29 -29.51 -8.97
N ALA A 73 47.63 -29.52 -8.87
CA ALA A 73 48.44 -28.31 -8.71
C ALA A 73 48.33 -27.36 -9.91
N VAL A 74 48.30 -27.90 -11.13
CA VAL A 74 48.13 -27.11 -12.35
C VAL A 74 46.74 -26.45 -12.38
N LEU A 75 45.67 -27.19 -12.07
CA LEU A 75 44.31 -26.64 -12.01
C LEU A 75 44.18 -25.54 -10.94
N ASN A 76 44.80 -25.71 -9.77
CA ASN A 76 44.85 -24.68 -8.74
C ASN A 76 45.54 -23.38 -9.22
N GLN A 77 46.65 -23.51 -9.95
CA GLN A 77 47.33 -22.36 -10.52
C GLN A 77 46.57 -21.73 -11.71
N LEU A 78 45.80 -22.53 -12.47
CA LEU A 78 44.89 -22.03 -13.51
C LEU A 78 43.77 -21.18 -12.91
N ILE A 79 43.16 -21.62 -11.80
CA ILE A 79 42.17 -20.82 -11.07
C ILE A 79 42.77 -19.45 -10.69
N GLN A 80 43.95 -19.44 -10.10
CA GLN A 80 44.61 -18.20 -9.67
C GLN A 80 44.95 -17.27 -10.84
N CYS A 81 45.53 -17.80 -11.93
CA CYS A 81 45.88 -16.96 -13.08
C CYS A 81 44.62 -16.43 -13.78
N TYR A 82 43.53 -17.21 -13.87
CA TYR A 82 42.27 -16.75 -14.45
C TYR A 82 41.56 -15.72 -13.57
N GLN A 83 41.67 -15.83 -12.24
CA GLN A 83 41.21 -14.80 -11.32
C GLN A 83 41.98 -13.49 -11.55
N GLN A 84 43.32 -13.54 -11.58
CA GLN A 84 44.17 -12.37 -11.85
C GLN A 84 43.92 -11.75 -13.22
N SER A 85 43.52 -12.57 -14.19
CA SER A 85 43.20 -12.13 -15.55
C SER A 85 41.73 -11.74 -15.74
N ASN A 86 40.92 -11.70 -14.67
CA ASN A 86 39.49 -11.37 -14.71
C ASN A 86 38.67 -12.22 -15.72
N GLN A 87 38.89 -13.53 -15.75
CA GLN A 87 38.20 -14.48 -16.64
C GLN A 87 37.30 -15.45 -15.84
N PRO A 88 36.15 -15.00 -15.31
CA PRO A 88 35.33 -15.77 -14.36
C PRO A 88 34.82 -17.11 -14.91
N ASP A 89 34.45 -17.19 -16.19
CA ASP A 89 33.99 -18.45 -16.78
C ASP A 89 35.12 -19.49 -16.87
N LYS A 90 36.35 -19.04 -17.09
CA LYS A 90 37.53 -19.93 -17.10
C LYS A 90 37.95 -20.32 -15.68
N VAL A 91 37.78 -19.43 -14.70
CA VAL A 91 37.89 -19.77 -13.27
C VAL A 91 36.92 -20.90 -12.94
N LEU A 92 35.65 -20.76 -13.30
CA LEU A 92 34.62 -21.78 -13.04
C LEU A 92 34.93 -23.10 -13.77
N SER A 93 35.41 -23.04 -15.02
CA SER A 93 35.83 -24.23 -15.77
C SER A 93 37.02 -24.97 -15.12
N ALA A 94 38.05 -24.24 -14.68
CA ALA A 94 39.19 -24.83 -13.97
C ALA A 94 38.78 -25.40 -12.60
N ALA A 95 37.96 -24.67 -11.83
CA ALA A 95 37.42 -25.14 -10.55
C ALA A 95 36.53 -26.38 -10.71
N SER A 96 35.68 -26.41 -11.74
CA SER A 96 34.84 -27.58 -12.03
C SER A 96 35.67 -28.83 -12.36
N ARG A 97 36.74 -28.67 -13.16
CA ARG A 97 37.70 -29.75 -13.45
C ARG A 97 38.45 -30.20 -12.19
N LEU A 98 38.77 -29.28 -11.27
CA LEU A 98 39.37 -29.60 -9.99
C LEU A 98 38.42 -30.37 -9.08
N LEU A 99 37.15 -29.97 -9.02
CA LEU A 99 36.10 -30.64 -8.22
C LEU A 99 35.76 -32.05 -8.72
N GLN A 100 36.09 -32.39 -9.97
CA GLN A 100 36.02 -33.78 -10.46
C GLN A 100 37.12 -34.67 -9.86
N ILE A 101 38.25 -34.08 -9.44
CA ILE A 101 39.38 -34.78 -8.83
C ILE A 101 39.23 -34.80 -7.31
N ASP A 102 38.90 -33.64 -6.73
CA ASP A 102 38.68 -33.47 -5.30
C ASP A 102 37.33 -32.79 -5.07
N PRO A 103 36.26 -33.57 -4.87
CA PRO A 103 34.92 -33.04 -4.68
C PRO A 103 34.79 -32.09 -3.48
N ASN A 104 35.67 -32.19 -2.47
CA ASN A 104 35.58 -31.42 -1.24
C ASN A 104 36.65 -30.30 -1.17
N ASP A 105 37.28 -29.96 -2.30
CA ASP A 105 38.21 -28.84 -2.37
C ASP A 105 37.49 -27.51 -2.09
N MET A 106 37.56 -27.07 -0.83
CA MET A 106 36.82 -25.93 -0.31
C MET A 106 37.13 -24.61 -1.06
N PRO A 107 38.39 -24.29 -1.41
CA PRO A 107 38.69 -23.15 -2.27
C PRO A 107 38.00 -23.21 -3.64
N ALA A 108 37.98 -24.38 -4.30
CA ALA A 108 37.31 -24.56 -5.58
C ALA A 108 35.78 -24.44 -5.47
N ILE A 109 35.18 -24.96 -4.39
CA ILE A 109 33.75 -24.75 -4.11
C ILE A 109 33.48 -23.25 -3.92
N LEU A 110 34.23 -22.58 -3.06
CA LEU A 110 34.06 -21.16 -2.74
C LEU A 110 34.07 -20.28 -3.99
N ILE A 111 35.08 -20.43 -4.83
CA ILE A 111 35.16 -19.60 -6.04
C ILE A 111 34.06 -19.93 -7.05
N SER A 112 33.64 -21.20 -7.12
CA SER A 112 32.54 -21.60 -8.01
C SER A 112 31.21 -21.01 -7.57
N VAL A 113 30.93 -21.02 -6.26
CA VAL A 113 29.75 -20.37 -5.67
C VAL A 113 29.77 -18.87 -5.97
N TYR A 114 30.88 -18.19 -5.72
CA TYR A 114 31.02 -16.76 -5.98
C TYR A 114 30.72 -16.41 -7.44
N VAL A 115 31.34 -17.13 -8.39
CA VAL A 115 31.14 -16.88 -9.82
C VAL A 115 29.68 -17.15 -10.22
N LYS A 116 29.10 -18.28 -9.80
CA LYS A 116 27.72 -18.63 -10.17
C LYS A 116 26.68 -17.70 -9.54
N LYS A 117 26.84 -17.29 -8.27
CA LYS A 117 25.99 -16.26 -7.65
C LYS A 117 26.06 -14.95 -8.44
N GLY A 118 27.27 -14.55 -8.87
CA GLY A 118 27.48 -13.39 -9.73
C GLY A 118 26.81 -13.51 -11.11
N GLN A 119 26.82 -14.70 -11.72
CA GLN A 119 26.11 -14.99 -12.96
C GLN A 119 24.58 -14.93 -12.77
N CYS A 120 24.05 -15.56 -11.71
CA CYS A 120 22.63 -15.45 -11.32
C CYS A 120 22.21 -13.98 -11.17
N GLY A 121 23.02 -13.14 -10.51
CA GLY A 121 22.74 -11.72 -10.35
C GLY A 121 22.87 -10.84 -11.61
N LYS A 122 23.43 -11.37 -12.71
CA LYS A 122 23.39 -10.73 -14.04
C LYS A 122 22.12 -11.10 -14.82
N SER A 123 21.50 -12.21 -14.46
CA SER A 123 20.31 -12.75 -15.12
C SER A 123 19.03 -12.37 -14.38
N LEU A 124 18.90 -11.11 -13.93
CA LEU A 124 17.67 -10.64 -13.28
C LEU A 124 16.80 -9.84 -14.25
N ASP A 125 15.50 -10.04 -14.17
CA ASP A 125 14.52 -9.21 -14.85
C ASP A 125 14.28 -7.88 -14.13
N ALA A 126 13.39 -7.05 -14.69
CA ALA A 126 13.06 -5.76 -14.12
C ALA A 126 12.39 -5.82 -12.72
N SER A 127 11.88 -6.98 -12.31
CA SER A 127 11.29 -7.19 -10.97
C SER A 127 12.31 -7.71 -9.95
N GLY A 128 13.54 -7.96 -10.38
CA GLY A 128 14.60 -8.56 -9.55
C GLY A 128 14.48 -10.08 -9.43
N MET A 129 13.73 -10.73 -10.32
CA MET A 129 13.59 -12.19 -10.39
C MET A 129 14.56 -12.75 -11.43
N SER A 130 15.13 -13.92 -11.18
CA SER A 130 16.04 -14.58 -12.10
C SER A 130 15.32 -15.06 -13.37
N THR A 131 15.92 -14.75 -14.52
CA THR A 131 15.58 -15.33 -15.83
C THR A 131 16.39 -16.59 -16.12
N ASP A 132 17.34 -16.94 -15.25
CA ASP A 132 18.13 -18.18 -15.31
C ASP A 132 18.16 -18.85 -13.92
N PRO A 133 17.06 -19.52 -13.52
CA PRO A 133 16.95 -20.19 -12.22
C PRO A 133 18.05 -21.22 -11.98
N GLN A 134 18.45 -21.97 -13.02
CA GLN A 134 19.42 -23.04 -12.91
C GLN A 134 20.79 -22.55 -12.42
N THR A 135 21.24 -21.38 -12.89
CA THR A 135 22.51 -20.82 -12.41
C THR A 135 22.46 -20.44 -10.93
N CYS A 136 21.30 -20.00 -10.44
CA CYS A 136 21.08 -19.72 -9.02
C CYS A 136 21.05 -21.02 -8.20
N ASP A 137 20.29 -22.02 -8.65
CA ASP A 137 20.19 -23.34 -8.03
C ASP A 137 21.57 -24.03 -7.95
N ASP A 138 22.37 -23.95 -9.01
CA ASP A 138 23.73 -24.51 -9.04
C ASP A 138 24.65 -23.82 -8.00
N ALA A 139 24.51 -22.51 -7.81
CA ALA A 139 25.28 -21.77 -6.81
C ALA A 139 24.90 -22.23 -5.39
N ALA A 140 23.60 -22.36 -5.13
CA ALA A 140 23.07 -22.83 -3.85
C ALA A 140 23.47 -24.30 -3.58
N ALA A 141 23.44 -25.18 -4.59
CA ALA A 141 23.85 -26.57 -4.45
C ALA A 141 25.35 -26.71 -4.11
N LEU A 142 26.21 -25.92 -4.75
CA LEU A 142 27.63 -25.87 -4.40
C LEU A 142 27.87 -25.29 -3.01
N ALA A 143 27.12 -24.25 -2.63
CA ALA A 143 27.18 -23.66 -1.29
C ALA A 143 26.80 -24.68 -0.22
N GLN A 144 25.70 -25.42 -0.41
CA GLN A 144 25.26 -26.49 0.48
C GLN A 144 26.33 -27.59 0.61
N LYS A 145 26.98 -27.94 -0.50
CA LYS A 145 28.10 -28.89 -0.50
C LYS A 145 29.28 -28.36 0.33
N GLY A 146 29.61 -27.08 0.19
CA GLY A 146 30.69 -26.44 0.93
C GLY A 146 30.42 -26.34 2.44
N LEU A 147 29.17 -26.03 2.83
CA LEU A 147 28.75 -26.05 4.24
C LEU A 147 28.86 -27.44 4.87
N SER A 148 28.70 -28.48 4.04
CA SER A 148 28.77 -29.89 4.47
C SER A 148 30.16 -30.52 4.29
N ALA A 149 31.14 -29.77 3.75
CA ALA A 149 32.45 -30.32 3.42
C ALA A 149 33.23 -30.68 4.70
N PRO A 150 33.80 -31.89 4.80
CA PRO A 150 34.59 -32.26 5.96
C PRO A 150 35.94 -31.53 5.96
N LYS A 151 36.45 -31.23 7.16
CA LYS A 151 37.81 -30.73 7.31
C LYS A 151 38.81 -31.74 6.73
N PRO A 152 39.74 -31.34 5.85
CA PRO A 152 40.81 -32.20 5.39
C PRO A 152 41.69 -32.68 6.56
N SER A 153 42.12 -33.96 6.52
CA SER A 153 42.90 -34.57 7.61
C SER A 153 44.26 -33.93 7.81
N ASP A 154 44.83 -33.35 6.75
CA ASP A 154 46.12 -32.67 6.70
C ASP A 154 46.03 -31.17 7.04
N MET A 155 44.81 -30.62 7.20
CA MET A 155 44.60 -29.22 7.56
C MET A 155 44.51 -29.03 9.07
N ALA A 156 45.28 -28.08 9.60
CA ALA A 156 45.21 -27.67 11.00
C ALA A 156 43.84 -27.04 11.32
N ASP A 157 43.35 -27.24 12.55
CA ASP A 157 42.04 -26.75 12.97
C ASP A 157 41.93 -25.22 12.89
N ALA A 158 43.02 -24.50 13.19
CA ALA A 158 43.07 -23.05 13.09
C ALA A 158 42.91 -22.56 11.63
N ASP A 159 43.52 -23.26 10.68
CA ASP A 159 43.42 -22.93 9.25
C ASP A 159 42.03 -23.27 8.71
N TRP A 160 41.47 -24.41 9.12
CA TRP A 160 40.10 -24.77 8.78
C TRP A 160 39.09 -23.77 9.33
N LYS A 161 39.24 -23.34 10.59
CA LYS A 161 38.39 -22.31 11.19
C LYS A 161 38.50 -20.98 10.45
N LYS A 162 39.72 -20.58 10.05
CA LYS A 162 39.94 -19.36 9.26
C LYS A 162 39.31 -19.45 7.87
N LEU A 163 39.43 -20.61 7.21
CA LEU A 163 38.85 -20.86 5.89
C LEU A 163 37.31 -20.80 5.94
N THR A 164 36.71 -21.53 6.88
CA THR A 164 35.25 -21.59 7.05
C THR A 164 34.65 -20.27 7.51
N ALA A 165 35.33 -19.50 8.37
CA ALA A 165 34.90 -18.16 8.76
C ALA A 165 34.77 -17.19 7.56
N GLY A 166 35.60 -17.36 6.53
CA GLY A 166 35.49 -16.59 5.28
C GLY A 166 34.49 -17.17 4.28
N ALA A 167 34.33 -18.49 4.25
CA ALA A 167 33.56 -19.19 3.22
C ALA A 167 32.08 -19.38 3.56
N PHE A 168 31.76 -19.74 4.81
CA PHE A 168 30.39 -20.04 5.22
C PHE A 168 29.41 -18.88 5.02
N PRO A 169 29.77 -17.61 5.36
CA PRO A 169 28.87 -16.50 5.06
C PRO A 169 28.56 -16.38 3.57
N ILE A 170 29.52 -16.65 2.68
CA ILE A 170 29.32 -16.60 1.23
C ILE A 170 28.41 -17.73 0.75
N PHE A 171 28.46 -18.90 1.41
CA PHE A 171 27.60 -20.02 1.10
C PHE A 171 26.15 -19.78 1.51
N ASP A 172 25.92 -19.41 2.77
CA ASP A 172 24.60 -19.05 3.28
C ASP A 172 23.98 -17.93 2.41
N SER A 173 24.78 -16.91 2.10
CA SER A 173 24.41 -15.80 1.21
C SER A 173 24.07 -16.21 -0.23
N ALA A 174 24.64 -17.30 -0.75
CA ALA A 174 24.30 -17.82 -2.08
C ALA A 174 22.99 -18.62 -2.08
N ILE A 175 22.76 -19.41 -1.02
CA ILE A 175 21.48 -20.12 -0.80
C ILE A 175 20.36 -19.10 -0.62
N ALA A 176 20.57 -18.10 0.24
CA ALA A 176 19.61 -17.03 0.50
C ALA A 176 19.25 -16.25 -0.78
N TYR A 177 20.24 -16.01 -1.64
CA TYR A 177 20.04 -15.28 -2.89
C TYR A 177 19.20 -16.08 -3.89
N ASP A 178 19.46 -17.37 -4.03
CA ASP A 178 18.67 -18.28 -4.86
C ASP A 178 17.21 -18.38 -4.36
N ASP A 179 17.03 -18.55 -3.05
CA ASP A 179 15.72 -18.58 -2.43
C ASP A 179 14.95 -17.26 -2.66
N LEU A 180 15.63 -16.11 -2.57
CA LEU A 180 15.05 -14.79 -2.78
C LEU A 180 14.69 -14.50 -4.24
N VAL A 181 15.61 -14.74 -5.18
CA VAL A 181 15.50 -14.24 -6.57
C VAL A 181 15.07 -15.31 -7.55
N SER A 182 15.10 -16.60 -7.19
CA SER A 182 14.71 -17.70 -8.07
C SER A 182 13.47 -18.42 -7.52
N LYS A 183 13.58 -19.02 -6.33
CA LYS A 183 12.54 -19.90 -5.78
C LYS A 183 11.36 -19.17 -5.16
N LYS A 184 11.53 -17.89 -4.80
CA LYS A 184 10.57 -17.09 -4.01
C LYS A 184 10.30 -17.68 -2.63
N ASP A 185 11.28 -18.41 -2.08
CA ASP A 185 11.25 -18.87 -0.70
C ASP A 185 11.79 -17.75 0.21
N TYR A 186 10.93 -16.79 0.53
CA TYR A 186 11.35 -15.64 1.33
C TYR A 186 11.67 -16.02 2.78
N ALA A 187 11.04 -17.07 3.32
CA ALA A 187 11.36 -17.61 4.63
C ALA A 187 12.78 -18.21 4.65
N GLY A 188 13.11 -19.03 3.64
CA GLY A 188 14.45 -19.57 3.41
C GLY A 188 15.48 -18.45 3.27
N ALA A 189 15.21 -17.46 2.42
CA ALA A 189 16.08 -16.31 2.23
C ALA A 189 16.34 -15.52 3.54
N ILE A 190 15.28 -15.22 4.31
CA ILE A 190 15.41 -14.52 5.61
C ILE A 190 16.28 -15.35 6.57
N LYS A 191 16.04 -16.65 6.64
CA LYS A 191 16.78 -17.56 7.51
C LYS A 191 18.27 -17.58 7.16
N GLU A 192 18.62 -17.81 5.91
CA GLU A 192 20.01 -17.96 5.47
C GLU A 192 20.77 -16.62 5.49
N TYR A 193 20.15 -15.51 5.08
CA TYR A 193 20.77 -14.19 5.28
C TYR A 193 20.96 -13.87 6.78
N THR A 194 20.03 -14.25 7.64
CA THR A 194 20.21 -14.06 9.08
C THR A 194 21.36 -14.92 9.61
N ALA A 195 21.51 -16.15 9.12
CA ALA A 195 22.63 -17.03 9.47
C ALA A 195 23.97 -16.42 9.05
N ASP A 196 24.09 -15.94 7.81
CA ASP A 196 25.33 -15.33 7.31
C ASP A 196 25.73 -14.09 8.10
N LEU A 197 24.76 -13.22 8.42
CA LEU A 197 25.01 -11.96 9.10
C LEU A 197 25.50 -12.19 10.53
N ASN A 198 25.10 -13.30 11.17
CA ASN A 198 25.58 -13.70 12.49
C ASN A 198 27.01 -14.26 12.49
N LEU A 199 27.58 -14.58 11.32
CA LEU A 199 28.97 -15.03 11.20
C LEU A 199 29.97 -13.88 11.04
N TYR A 200 29.51 -12.68 10.67
CA TYR A 200 30.35 -11.50 10.54
C TYR A 200 30.57 -10.79 11.87
N SER A 201 31.69 -10.06 11.98
CA SER A 201 31.80 -9.04 13.02
C SER A 201 30.96 -7.81 12.67
N PRO A 202 30.43 -7.05 13.64
CA PRO A 202 29.69 -5.81 13.36
C PRO A 202 30.47 -4.81 12.48
N ASP A 203 31.80 -4.74 12.66
CA ASP A 203 32.69 -3.86 11.89
C ASP A 203 32.80 -4.26 10.41
N ASP A 204 32.69 -5.54 10.08
CA ASP A 204 32.71 -6.02 8.70
C ASP A 204 31.46 -5.59 7.94
N CYS A 205 30.34 -5.49 8.66
CA CYS A 205 29.04 -5.08 8.14
C CYS A 205 28.88 -3.56 8.01
N SER A 206 29.88 -2.78 8.44
CA SER A 206 29.94 -1.33 8.30
C SER A 206 30.85 -0.87 7.14
N LYS A 207 31.35 -1.81 6.35
CA LYS A 207 32.24 -1.56 5.21
C LYS A 207 31.59 -2.03 3.92
N VAL A 208 32.01 -1.46 2.79
CA VAL A 208 31.61 -1.96 1.47
C VAL A 208 32.11 -3.39 1.32
N GLY A 209 31.19 -4.33 1.18
CA GLY A 209 31.50 -5.74 1.10
C GLY A 209 30.26 -6.63 1.19
N PRO A 210 30.46 -7.95 1.23
CA PRO A 210 29.36 -8.93 1.23
C PRO A 210 28.36 -8.72 2.38
N CYS A 211 28.81 -8.52 3.62
CA CYS A 211 27.88 -8.33 4.74
C CYS A 211 26.92 -7.14 4.53
N LEU A 212 27.42 -6.00 4.02
CA LEU A 212 26.56 -4.83 3.75
C LEU A 212 25.58 -5.10 2.60
N GLN A 213 26.01 -5.85 1.57
CA GLN A 213 25.13 -6.27 0.49
C GLN A 213 24.04 -7.21 1.01
N ASP A 214 24.40 -8.18 1.84
CA ASP A 214 23.47 -9.15 2.40
C ASP A 214 22.51 -8.51 3.41
N THR A 215 22.95 -7.47 4.12
CA THR A 215 22.07 -6.58 4.92
C THR A 215 20.97 -5.95 4.07
N LEU A 216 21.30 -5.44 2.88
CA LEU A 216 20.33 -4.86 1.94
C LEU A 216 19.39 -5.94 1.35
N GLN A 217 19.92 -7.13 1.09
CA GLN A 217 19.12 -8.25 0.56
C GLN A 217 18.16 -8.81 1.61
N LEU A 218 18.57 -8.85 2.88
CA LEU A 218 17.69 -9.20 3.98
C LEU A 218 16.55 -8.18 4.14
N ALA A 219 16.84 -6.88 4.03
CA ALA A 219 15.79 -5.85 3.98
C ALA A 219 14.78 -6.12 2.86
N THR A 220 15.30 -6.50 1.69
CA THR A 220 14.49 -6.82 0.52
C THR A 220 13.66 -8.08 0.72
N ALA A 221 14.20 -9.11 1.39
CA ALA A 221 13.48 -10.34 1.70
C ALA A 221 12.29 -10.07 2.64
N TYR A 222 12.50 -9.31 3.72
CA TYR A 222 11.42 -8.89 4.64
C TYR A 222 10.34 -8.03 3.97
N ALA A 223 10.68 -7.34 2.88
CA ALA A 223 9.76 -6.52 2.10
C ALA A 223 8.90 -7.32 1.09
N LYS A 224 9.23 -8.60 0.82
CA LYS A 224 8.50 -9.42 -0.15
C LYS A 224 7.12 -9.84 0.39
N PRO A 225 6.11 -10.02 -0.47
CA PRO A 225 4.79 -10.46 -0.04
C PRO A 225 4.82 -11.90 0.47
N GLY A 226 4.12 -12.18 1.56
CA GLY A 226 4.06 -13.52 2.15
C GLY A 226 3.83 -13.46 3.66
N PRO A 227 3.70 -14.62 4.33
CA PRO A 227 3.53 -14.69 5.78
C PRO A 227 4.75 -14.16 6.55
N ASP A 228 5.95 -14.22 5.96
CA ASP A 228 7.20 -13.76 6.58
C ASP A 228 7.52 -12.28 6.33
N LYS A 229 6.60 -11.56 5.67
CA LYS A 229 6.74 -10.13 5.44
C LYS A 229 6.75 -9.39 6.78
N ASP A 230 7.80 -8.61 7.01
CA ASP A 230 7.97 -7.82 8.23
C ASP A 230 8.47 -6.41 7.85
N GLU A 231 7.53 -5.47 7.71
CA GLU A 231 7.84 -4.11 7.27
C GLU A 231 8.74 -3.37 8.28
N VAL A 232 8.62 -3.66 9.59
CA VAL A 232 9.45 -3.06 10.64
C VAL A 232 10.90 -3.49 10.49
N LYS A 233 11.14 -4.80 10.26
CA LYS A 233 12.50 -5.29 9.98
C LYS A 233 13.02 -4.82 8.64
N ALA A 234 12.19 -4.75 7.60
CA ALA A 234 12.59 -4.17 6.32
C ALA A 234 13.08 -2.72 6.49
N ILE A 235 12.33 -1.88 7.22
CA ILE A 235 12.71 -0.50 7.57
C ILE A 235 14.07 -0.47 8.29
N TRP A 236 14.26 -1.31 9.31
CA TRP A 236 15.53 -1.38 10.04
C TRP A 236 16.72 -1.71 9.12
N PHE A 237 16.62 -2.77 8.33
CA PHE A 237 17.74 -3.21 7.50
C PHE A 237 17.98 -2.28 6.30
N TYR A 238 16.95 -1.65 5.73
CA TYR A 238 17.15 -0.58 4.75
C TYR A 238 17.85 0.63 5.35
N ALA A 239 17.46 1.06 6.57
CA ALA A 239 18.12 2.14 7.28
C ALA A 239 19.60 1.81 7.56
N ARG A 240 19.88 0.60 8.04
CA ARG A 240 21.25 0.14 8.27
C ARG A 240 22.08 0.11 6.98
N ALA A 241 21.54 -0.48 5.93
CA ALA A 241 22.23 -0.55 4.64
C ALA A 241 22.50 0.86 4.07
N TRP A 242 21.54 1.78 4.21
CA TRP A 242 21.68 3.17 3.78
C TRP A 242 22.82 3.90 4.48
N ASP A 243 23.04 3.68 5.78
CA ASP A 243 24.08 4.40 6.53
C ASP A 243 25.49 4.12 6.04
N PHE A 244 25.78 2.86 5.71
CA PHE A 244 27.12 2.43 5.28
C PHE A 244 27.29 2.33 3.76
N ALA A 245 26.21 2.49 2.98
CA ALA A 245 26.26 2.44 1.52
C ALA A 245 27.03 3.63 0.90
N PRO A 246 27.72 3.44 -0.23
CA PRO A 246 28.24 4.54 -1.03
C PRO A 246 27.14 5.47 -1.56
N ALA A 247 27.47 6.72 -1.86
CA ALA A 247 26.49 7.77 -2.18
C ALA A 247 25.51 7.40 -3.32
N ASN A 248 25.99 6.73 -4.38
CA ASN A 248 25.16 6.29 -5.49
C ASN A 248 24.12 5.24 -5.08
N TYR A 249 24.42 4.41 -4.08
CA TYR A 249 23.50 3.41 -3.54
C TYR A 249 22.56 4.00 -2.48
N LYS A 250 23.01 4.98 -1.69
CA LYS A 250 22.13 5.73 -0.77
C LYS A 250 20.91 6.32 -1.51
N ALA A 251 21.13 6.87 -2.71
CA ALA A 251 20.06 7.39 -3.56
C ALA A 251 19.07 6.31 -4.05
N GLN A 252 19.48 5.05 -4.10
CA GLN A 252 18.63 3.92 -4.51
C GLN A 252 17.89 3.29 -3.32
N ILE A 253 18.52 3.29 -2.14
CA ILE A 253 17.97 2.70 -0.91
C ILE A 253 16.96 3.65 -0.25
N GLN A 254 17.23 4.97 -0.26
CA GLN A 254 16.36 5.98 0.40
C GLN A 254 14.89 5.86 -0.01
N PRO A 255 14.53 5.75 -1.31
CA PRO A 255 13.13 5.65 -1.70
C PRO A 255 12.46 4.35 -1.21
N GLN A 256 13.21 3.25 -1.05
CA GLN A 256 12.66 2.01 -0.48
C GLN A 256 12.39 2.18 1.01
N LEU A 257 13.33 2.77 1.75
CA LEU A 257 13.16 3.09 3.16
C LEU A 257 11.94 4.00 3.39
N ASP A 258 11.83 5.09 2.61
CA ASP A 258 10.71 6.01 2.69
C ASP A 258 9.37 5.32 2.38
N TYR A 259 9.36 4.47 1.34
CA TYR A 259 8.17 3.73 0.94
C TYR A 259 7.69 2.79 2.06
N TRP A 260 8.59 1.95 2.59
CA TRP A 260 8.23 0.99 3.63
C TRP A 260 7.86 1.67 4.94
N TYR A 261 8.56 2.75 5.30
CA TYR A 261 8.20 3.57 6.46
C TYR A 261 6.79 4.14 6.32
N LYS A 262 6.51 4.89 5.24
CA LYS A 262 5.20 5.52 5.01
C LYS A 262 4.08 4.50 4.91
N ARG A 263 4.34 3.35 4.29
CA ARG A 263 3.38 2.27 4.18
C ARG A 263 3.00 1.69 5.54
N TYR A 264 3.97 1.45 6.41
CA TYR A 264 3.73 0.88 7.73
C TYR A 264 3.16 1.92 8.70
N HIS A 265 3.70 3.14 8.68
CA HIS A 265 3.43 4.22 9.64
C HIS A 265 2.18 5.06 9.33
N GLY A 266 1.76 5.16 8.08
CA GLY A 266 0.62 6.01 7.69
C GLY A 266 0.91 7.51 7.76
N THR A 267 -0.13 8.35 7.89
CA THR A 267 -0.11 9.75 7.42
C THR A 267 -0.66 10.82 8.37
N LEU A 268 -0.61 10.64 9.70
CA LEU A 268 -0.88 11.78 10.60
C LEU A 268 0.31 12.73 10.73
N ASP A 269 1.53 12.22 10.52
CA ASP A 269 2.75 13.01 10.59
C ASP A 269 3.01 13.79 9.29
N SER A 270 3.52 15.01 9.44
CA SER A 270 4.04 15.79 8.32
C SER A 270 5.29 15.14 7.71
N ASP A 271 5.59 15.45 6.44
CA ASP A 271 6.81 14.96 5.79
C ASP A 271 8.09 15.30 6.57
N ALA A 272 8.10 16.42 7.30
CA ALA A 272 9.22 16.82 8.17
C ALA A 272 9.37 15.88 9.38
N GLN A 273 8.27 15.53 10.05
CA GLN A 273 8.26 14.58 11.17
C GLN A 273 8.67 13.18 10.71
N ILE A 274 8.12 12.71 9.59
CA ILE A 274 8.49 11.41 8.99
C ILE A 274 9.99 11.37 8.69
N THR A 275 10.53 12.44 8.08
CA THR A 275 11.97 12.54 7.80
C THR A 275 12.81 12.48 9.09
N GLN A 276 12.39 13.18 10.14
CA GLN A 276 13.07 13.16 11.43
C GLN A 276 13.06 11.76 12.05
N GLN A 277 11.93 11.05 12.03
CA GLN A 277 11.80 9.69 12.56
C GLN A 277 12.66 8.69 11.79
N ILE A 278 12.65 8.74 10.45
CA ILE A 278 13.51 7.90 9.60
C ILE A 278 15.00 8.15 9.92
N ASN A 279 15.40 9.41 10.12
CA ASN A 279 16.77 9.74 10.51
C ASN A 279 17.14 9.20 11.89
N ALA A 280 16.21 9.22 12.85
CA ALA A 280 16.43 8.59 14.16
C ALA A 280 16.59 7.06 14.07
N ILE A 281 15.84 6.41 13.17
CA ILE A 281 15.98 4.97 12.91
C ILE A 281 17.34 4.65 12.30
N LYS A 282 17.81 5.45 11.33
CA LYS A 282 19.17 5.30 10.77
C LYS A 282 20.22 5.37 11.87
N THR A 283 20.21 6.42 12.70
CA THR A 283 21.14 6.53 13.83
C THR A 283 21.12 5.30 14.76
N GLN A 284 19.94 4.74 15.05
CA GLN A 284 19.84 3.50 15.83
C GLN A 284 20.41 2.28 15.08
N ALA A 285 20.08 2.14 13.80
CA ALA A 285 20.50 1.06 12.94
C ALA A 285 22.02 1.08 12.66
N GLN A 286 22.66 2.24 12.76
CA GLN A 286 24.12 2.37 12.74
C GLN A 286 24.78 1.62 13.91
N ALA A 287 24.16 1.61 15.09
CA ALA A 287 24.74 1.09 16.33
C ALA A 287 24.62 -0.43 16.49
N SER A 288 23.70 -1.10 15.79
CA SER A 288 23.47 -2.54 15.90
C SER A 288 23.13 -3.18 14.56
N LEU A 289 23.66 -4.37 14.29
CA LEU A 289 23.37 -5.12 13.06
C LEU A 289 21.91 -5.53 12.97
N PHE A 290 21.39 -6.09 14.05
CA PHE A 290 20.01 -6.53 14.17
C PHE A 290 19.19 -5.52 15.00
N PRO A 291 17.88 -5.40 14.73
CA PRO A 291 17.01 -4.54 15.54
C PRO A 291 17.01 -5.03 17.00
N PRO A 292 17.12 -4.12 17.99
CA PRO A 292 16.86 -4.43 19.38
C PRO A 292 15.48 -5.08 19.55
N ALA A 293 15.33 -5.95 20.55
CA ALA A 293 14.06 -6.66 20.79
C ALA A 293 12.86 -5.72 21.06
N ASN A 294 13.13 -4.49 21.52
CA ASN A 294 12.14 -3.45 21.76
C ASN A 294 12.03 -2.41 20.64
N PHE A 295 12.68 -2.63 19.49
CA PHE A 295 12.56 -1.73 18.35
C PHE A 295 11.15 -1.81 17.78
N THR A 296 10.51 -0.64 17.66
CA THR A 296 9.17 -0.50 17.10
C THR A 296 9.12 0.71 16.18
N VAL A 297 8.32 0.61 15.13
CA VAL A 297 7.84 1.77 14.37
C VAL A 297 6.36 1.96 14.75
N ALA A 298 5.89 3.20 14.87
CA ALA A 298 4.47 3.43 15.10
C ALA A 298 3.69 2.95 13.86
N PRO A 299 2.66 2.10 14.00
CA PRO A 299 1.85 1.65 12.87
C PRO A 299 0.95 2.77 12.35
N ALA A 300 0.31 2.51 11.20
CA ALA A 300 -0.72 3.38 10.64
C ALA A 300 -1.80 3.71 11.68
N PRO A 301 -2.27 4.97 11.71
CA PRO A 301 -3.34 5.39 12.59
C PRO A 301 -4.60 4.56 12.32
N THR A 302 -5.25 4.11 13.38
CA THR A 302 -6.54 3.42 13.28
C THR A 302 -7.64 4.42 12.88
N PRO A 303 -8.81 3.95 12.40
CA PRO A 303 -9.97 4.83 12.20
C PRO A 303 -10.33 5.66 13.44
N ALA A 304 -10.14 5.11 14.64
CA ALA A 304 -10.35 5.83 15.88
C ALA A 304 -9.30 6.93 16.12
N ASP A 305 -8.03 6.69 15.78
CA ASP A 305 -6.98 7.72 15.86
C ASP A 305 -7.22 8.86 14.88
N LEU A 306 -7.68 8.53 13.66
CA LEU A 306 -8.05 9.52 12.64
C LEU A 306 -9.25 10.36 13.08
N ALA A 307 -10.29 9.71 13.63
CA ALA A 307 -11.46 10.40 14.19
C ALA A 307 -11.08 11.30 15.37
N HIS A 308 -10.23 10.81 16.28
CA HIS A 308 -9.74 11.60 17.41
C HIS A 308 -8.94 12.82 16.95
N HIS A 309 -8.07 12.64 15.95
CA HIS A 309 -7.33 13.75 15.35
C HIS A 309 -8.27 14.77 14.72
N ALA A 310 -9.26 14.34 13.93
CA ALA A 310 -10.27 15.23 13.35
C ALA A 310 -11.06 16.00 14.42
N TYR A 311 -11.39 15.35 15.54
CA TYR A 311 -12.09 15.97 16.66
C TYR A 311 -11.23 16.99 17.43
N THR A 312 -9.93 16.78 17.54
CA THR A 312 -9.06 17.60 18.42
C THR A 312 -8.27 18.69 17.72
N THR A 313 -8.10 18.62 16.40
CA THR A 313 -7.26 19.57 15.65
C THR A 313 -7.94 20.89 15.26
N GLY A 314 -9.23 21.02 15.52
CA GLY A 314 -10.01 22.24 15.25
C GLY A 314 -11.26 22.33 16.11
N ASP A 315 -12.17 23.25 15.79
CA ASP A 315 -13.50 23.30 16.42
C ASP A 315 -14.40 22.22 15.79
N PRO A 316 -14.83 21.19 16.54
CA PRO A 316 -15.68 20.12 16.02
C PRO A 316 -16.99 20.62 15.40
N LYS A 317 -17.47 21.81 15.80
CA LYS A 317 -18.69 22.41 15.23
C LYS A 317 -18.51 22.86 13.79
N GLN A 318 -17.29 23.26 13.42
CA GLN A 318 -16.95 23.79 12.09
C GLN A 318 -16.60 22.69 11.08
N LEU A 319 -16.49 21.44 11.53
CA LEU A 319 -16.22 20.30 10.65
C LEU A 319 -17.31 20.13 9.59
N GLY A 320 -16.90 19.63 8.42
CA GLY A 320 -17.83 19.21 7.38
C GLY A 320 -18.73 18.06 7.86
N LEU A 321 -19.84 17.83 7.17
CA LEU A 321 -20.74 16.73 7.52
C LEU A 321 -20.07 15.36 7.39
N GLU A 322 -19.16 15.20 6.43
CA GLU A 322 -18.40 13.95 6.24
C GLU A 322 -17.48 13.66 7.44
N ASP A 323 -16.72 14.66 7.92
CA ASP A 323 -15.87 14.50 9.11
C ASP A 323 -16.70 14.23 10.38
N LYS A 324 -17.86 14.89 10.50
CA LYS A 324 -18.78 14.68 11.63
C LYS A 324 -19.34 13.27 11.62
N GLU A 325 -19.81 12.78 10.48
CA GLU A 325 -20.26 11.40 10.30
C GLU A 325 -19.12 10.44 10.65
N TYR A 326 -17.93 10.68 10.12
CA TYR A 326 -16.77 9.82 10.36
C TYR A 326 -16.42 9.71 11.84
N ILE A 327 -16.44 10.83 12.59
CA ILE A 327 -16.18 10.84 14.04
C ILE A 327 -17.28 10.08 14.80
N LEU A 328 -18.56 10.29 14.47
CA LEU A 328 -19.67 9.56 15.09
C LEU A 328 -19.60 8.05 14.83
N ALA A 329 -19.12 7.68 13.64
CA ALA A 329 -18.99 6.29 13.22
C ALA A 329 -17.72 5.61 13.77
N ASN A 330 -16.56 6.26 13.76
CA ASN A 330 -15.26 5.63 13.98
C ASN A 330 -14.55 6.10 15.27
N GLY A 331 -14.99 7.20 15.86
CA GLY A 331 -14.43 7.72 17.12
C GLY A 331 -14.60 6.76 18.29
N ASN A 332 -13.75 6.95 19.30
CA ASN A 332 -13.96 6.33 20.61
C ASN A 332 -15.26 6.89 21.25
N PRO A 333 -15.77 6.26 22.32
CA PRO A 333 -17.01 6.71 22.95
C PRO A 333 -16.99 8.17 23.43
N ASP A 334 -15.84 8.67 23.90
CA ASP A 334 -15.73 10.04 24.40
C ASP A 334 -15.80 11.08 23.28
N ASP A 335 -15.09 10.86 22.17
CA ASP A 335 -15.12 11.73 20.99
C ASP A 335 -16.50 11.74 20.34
N ALA A 336 -17.12 10.57 20.16
CA ALA A 336 -18.45 10.46 19.56
C ALA A 336 -19.53 11.11 20.44
N ASN A 337 -19.52 10.86 21.74
CA ASN A 337 -20.46 11.48 22.68
C ASN A 337 -20.23 12.99 22.82
N GLY A 338 -18.96 13.41 22.83
CA GLY A 338 -18.56 14.81 22.85
C GLY A 338 -19.10 15.56 21.64
N LEU A 339 -18.82 15.06 20.43
CA LEU A 339 -19.35 15.63 19.20
C LEU A 339 -20.89 15.63 19.19
N TRP A 340 -21.52 14.50 19.52
CA TRP A 340 -22.98 14.41 19.53
C TRP A 340 -23.64 15.40 20.49
N GLY A 341 -23.04 15.61 21.67
CA GLY A 341 -23.50 16.64 22.62
C GLY A 341 -23.45 18.06 22.06
N LEU A 342 -22.55 18.35 21.12
CA LEU A 342 -22.47 19.64 20.42
C LEU A 342 -23.47 19.75 19.26
N LEU A 343 -23.79 18.63 18.61
CA LEU A 343 -24.66 18.60 17.43
C LEU A 343 -26.15 18.51 17.78
N LYS A 344 -26.52 17.72 18.79
CA LYS A 344 -27.93 17.42 19.11
C LYS A 344 -28.74 18.70 19.32
N GLY A 345 -29.85 18.80 18.59
CA GLY A 345 -30.73 19.98 18.62
C GLY A 345 -30.21 21.21 17.88
N GLN A 346 -29.04 21.14 17.23
CA GLN A 346 -28.56 22.20 16.34
C GLN A 346 -29.09 22.00 14.92
N GLN A 347 -29.38 23.11 14.25
CA GLN A 347 -29.73 23.09 12.83
C GLN A 347 -28.47 23.03 11.96
N THR A 348 -28.53 22.30 10.85
CA THR A 348 -27.50 22.28 9.82
C THR A 348 -28.12 22.18 8.42
N PRO A 349 -27.53 22.83 7.41
CA PRO A 349 -27.74 22.47 6.01
C PRO A 349 -27.17 21.07 5.72
N VAL A 350 -27.76 20.37 4.74
CA VAL A 350 -27.43 19.00 4.33
C VAL A 350 -27.18 18.97 2.81
N PRO A 351 -25.99 19.39 2.34
CA PRO A 351 -25.60 19.20 0.94
C PRO A 351 -25.36 17.71 0.65
N GLY A 352 -25.70 17.25 -0.55
CA GLY A 352 -25.56 15.85 -0.91
C GLY A 352 -26.39 15.47 -2.14
N ILE A 353 -26.52 14.18 -2.42
CA ILE A 353 -27.37 13.67 -3.50
C ILE A 353 -28.63 13.09 -2.89
N VAL A 354 -29.80 13.51 -3.36
CA VAL A 354 -31.07 12.90 -2.93
C VAL A 354 -31.12 11.47 -3.44
N ILE A 355 -31.28 10.53 -2.52
CA ILE A 355 -31.42 9.10 -2.82
C ILE A 355 -32.89 8.73 -3.04
N SER A 356 -33.77 9.23 -2.16
CA SER A 356 -35.20 8.99 -2.24
C SER A 356 -36.02 10.16 -1.69
N ASP A 357 -37.13 10.43 -2.37
CA ASP A 357 -38.15 11.41 -2.01
C ASP A 357 -39.55 10.75 -2.05
N PRO A 358 -39.83 9.78 -1.16
CA PRO A 358 -41.07 9.04 -1.21
C PRO A 358 -42.24 9.96 -0.85
N ALA A 359 -43.23 10.07 -1.74
CA ALA A 359 -44.52 10.61 -1.40
C ALA A 359 -45.19 9.68 -0.39
N THR A 360 -45.33 10.16 0.84
CA THR A 360 -45.88 9.40 1.97
C THR A 360 -47.28 9.87 2.35
N THR A 361 -47.70 11.04 1.87
CA THR A 361 -48.97 11.66 2.24
C THR A 361 -49.65 12.37 1.06
N LEU A 362 -50.95 12.61 1.21
CA LEU A 362 -51.76 13.50 0.40
C LEU A 362 -52.14 14.71 1.27
N LYS A 363 -51.78 15.91 0.84
CA LYS A 363 -52.33 17.16 1.39
C LYS A 363 -53.65 17.42 0.67
N ILE A 364 -54.74 17.47 1.42
CA ILE A 364 -56.09 17.63 0.87
C ILE A 364 -56.70 18.91 1.42
N SER A 365 -57.18 19.78 0.53
CA SER A 365 -57.94 20.97 0.91
C SER A 365 -59.36 20.87 0.35
N VAL A 366 -60.35 20.87 1.23
CA VAL A 366 -61.77 20.78 0.89
C VAL A 366 -62.44 22.14 1.07
N THR A 367 -63.13 22.62 0.04
CA THR A 367 -63.92 23.85 0.08
C THR A 367 -65.37 23.52 -0.27
N THR A 368 -66.31 23.87 0.62
CA THR A 368 -67.75 23.59 0.43
C THR A 368 -68.49 24.71 -0.32
N ALA A 369 -67.97 25.94 -0.30
CA ALA A 369 -68.47 27.06 -1.11
C ALA A 369 -67.36 28.08 -1.41
N ALA A 370 -67.48 28.84 -2.51
CA ALA A 370 -66.41 29.68 -3.06
C ALA A 370 -65.81 30.75 -2.11
N SER A 371 -66.50 31.13 -1.02
CA SER A 371 -66.01 32.11 -0.03
C SER A 371 -65.77 31.50 1.35
N VAL A 372 -65.80 30.17 1.47
CA VAL A 372 -65.53 29.45 2.72
C VAL A 372 -64.06 29.08 2.79
N LYS A 373 -63.45 29.26 3.97
CA LYS A 373 -62.07 28.86 4.22
C LYS A 373 -61.93 27.35 4.00
N PRO A 374 -60.93 26.87 3.22
CA PRO A 374 -60.71 25.45 3.04
C PRO A 374 -60.44 24.76 4.38
N LYS A 375 -60.88 23.51 4.49
CA LYS A 375 -60.46 22.61 5.56
C LYS A 375 -59.38 21.68 5.02
N ASP A 376 -58.27 21.62 5.75
CA ASP A 376 -57.09 20.87 5.33
C ASP A 376 -56.96 19.55 6.07
N TYR A 377 -56.51 18.52 5.35
CA TYR A 377 -56.22 17.20 5.86
C TYR A 377 -54.87 16.72 5.35
N VAL A 378 -54.23 15.86 6.14
CA VAL A 378 -53.08 15.08 5.72
C VAL A 378 -53.48 13.63 5.81
N VAL A 379 -53.49 12.93 4.67
CA VAL A 379 -53.86 11.52 4.57
C VAL A 379 -52.62 10.73 4.17
N LYS A 380 -52.18 9.78 4.98
CA LYS A 380 -51.06 8.91 4.64
C LYS A 380 -51.40 8.07 3.41
N LEU A 381 -50.42 7.84 2.54
CA LEU A 381 -50.56 6.92 1.41
C LEU A 381 -50.39 5.47 1.88
N ASN A 382 -51.24 4.58 1.39
CA ASN A 382 -51.12 3.13 1.64
C ASN A 382 -49.84 2.55 1.03
N ASN A 383 -49.45 3.09 -0.13
CA ASN A 383 -48.28 2.65 -0.89
C ASN A 383 -47.41 3.88 -1.20
N PRO A 384 -46.43 4.21 -0.33
CA PRO A 384 -45.47 5.26 -0.63
C PRO A 384 -44.67 4.93 -1.90
N VAL A 385 -44.52 5.91 -2.79
CA VAL A 385 -43.77 5.81 -4.04
C VAL A 385 -43.01 7.11 -4.29
N ALA A 386 -41.99 7.10 -5.16
CA ALA A 386 -41.31 8.34 -5.56
C ALA A 386 -42.31 9.37 -6.11
N CYS A 387 -42.05 10.66 -5.89
CA CYS A 387 -42.99 11.73 -6.28
C CYS A 387 -43.41 11.69 -7.75
N ASN A 388 -42.50 11.32 -8.66
CA ASN A 388 -42.79 11.19 -10.10
C ASN A 388 -43.64 9.95 -10.47
N ALA A 389 -43.83 9.03 -9.53
CA ALA A 389 -44.57 7.77 -9.72
C ALA A 389 -45.94 7.79 -9.02
N VAL A 390 -46.29 8.86 -8.31
CA VAL A 390 -47.62 8.99 -7.71
C VAL A 390 -48.67 9.11 -8.82
N PRO A 391 -49.77 8.34 -8.78
CA PRO A 391 -50.87 8.53 -9.72
C PRO A 391 -51.34 10.01 -9.74
N PRO A 392 -51.57 10.61 -10.92
CA PRO A 392 -51.95 12.02 -10.96
C PRO A 392 -53.33 12.22 -10.30
N PRO A 393 -53.49 13.21 -9.40
CA PRO A 393 -54.79 13.50 -8.82
C PRO A 393 -55.77 14.01 -9.90
N PRO A 394 -57.07 13.74 -9.74
CA PRO A 394 -58.09 14.27 -10.63
C PRO A 394 -58.19 15.80 -10.52
N SER A 395 -58.84 16.43 -11.51
CA SER A 395 -59.12 17.87 -11.46
C SER A 395 -59.92 18.23 -10.21
N GLU A 396 -59.59 19.35 -9.60
CA GLU A 396 -60.11 19.75 -8.29
C GLU A 396 -61.64 19.97 -8.25
N LEU A 397 -62.25 20.17 -9.43
CA LEU A 397 -63.70 20.32 -9.60
C LEU A 397 -64.44 18.99 -9.75
N LYS A 398 -63.71 17.89 -9.94
CA LYS A 398 -64.28 16.54 -10.10
C LYS A 398 -64.36 15.84 -8.74
N VAL A 399 -65.23 16.35 -7.87
CA VAL A 399 -65.33 15.95 -6.46
C VAL A 399 -65.46 14.42 -6.27
N LYS A 400 -66.29 13.73 -7.05
CA LYS A 400 -66.44 12.27 -6.90
C LYS A 400 -65.17 11.51 -7.25
N GLU A 401 -64.49 11.90 -8.33
CA GLU A 401 -63.21 11.30 -8.72
C GLU A 401 -62.14 11.57 -7.65
N ALA A 402 -62.14 12.76 -7.04
CA ALA A 402 -61.25 13.10 -5.93
C ALA A 402 -61.51 12.28 -4.66
N GLN A 403 -62.79 12.08 -4.28
CA GLN A 403 -63.16 11.22 -3.15
C GLN A 403 -62.73 9.76 -3.38
N ASP A 404 -62.91 9.24 -4.59
CA ASP A 404 -62.48 7.88 -4.95
C ASP A 404 -60.97 7.75 -4.93
N TYR A 405 -60.25 8.76 -5.44
CA TYR A 405 -58.81 8.84 -5.40
C TYR A 405 -58.28 8.79 -3.96
N ILE A 406 -58.83 9.62 -3.06
CA ILE A 406 -58.42 9.67 -1.66
C ILE A 406 -58.70 8.34 -0.95
N THR A 407 -59.88 7.75 -1.16
CA THR A 407 -60.27 6.47 -0.54
C THR A 407 -59.41 5.31 -1.02
N THR A 408 -59.04 5.30 -2.31
CA THR A 408 -58.24 4.23 -2.93
C THR A 408 -56.79 4.28 -2.46
N ASN A 409 -56.21 5.47 -2.36
CA ASN A 409 -54.78 5.64 -2.12
C ASN A 409 -54.45 5.93 -0.64
N GLY A 410 -55.42 6.40 0.14
CA GLY A 410 -55.23 6.88 1.51
C GLY A 410 -55.40 5.81 2.59
N ALA A 411 -54.68 5.97 3.69
CA ALA A 411 -54.77 5.14 4.88
C ALA A 411 -56.14 5.30 5.54
N LYS A 412 -56.76 4.15 5.85
CA LYS A 412 -58.15 4.10 6.32
C LYS A 412 -58.43 5.03 7.51
N ALA A 413 -57.52 5.07 8.48
CA ALA A 413 -57.69 5.89 9.68
C ALA A 413 -57.82 7.39 9.35
N ASP A 414 -57.01 7.89 8.41
CA ASP A 414 -57.01 9.29 8.02
C ASP A 414 -58.19 9.61 7.10
N THR A 415 -58.58 8.68 6.21
CA THR A 415 -59.77 8.85 5.38
C THR A 415 -61.06 8.84 6.19
N ASP A 416 -61.15 8.00 7.24
CA ASP A 416 -62.30 7.99 8.15
C ASP A 416 -62.42 9.32 8.90
N ALA A 417 -61.30 9.95 9.26
CA ALA A 417 -61.26 11.23 9.95
C ALA A 417 -61.78 12.42 9.09
N MET A 418 -61.82 12.26 7.77
CA MET A 418 -62.42 13.25 6.86
C MET A 418 -63.96 13.25 6.90
N GLY A 419 -64.59 12.16 7.34
CA GLY A 419 -66.04 12.05 7.52
C GLY A 419 -66.86 12.45 6.28
N GLU A 420 -67.92 13.25 6.49
CA GLU A 420 -68.86 13.70 5.45
C GLU A 420 -68.20 14.44 4.28
N GLU A 421 -67.00 15.00 4.46
CA GLU A 421 -66.29 15.67 3.38
C GLU A 421 -65.70 14.67 2.37
N LEU A 422 -65.44 13.44 2.81
CA LEU A 422 -65.01 12.35 1.93
C LEU A 422 -66.19 11.45 1.50
N THR A 423 -67.15 11.19 2.38
CA THR A 423 -68.23 10.21 2.14
C THR A 423 -69.57 10.83 1.72
N GLY A 424 -69.74 12.15 1.87
CA GLY A 424 -70.99 12.85 1.61
C GLY A 424 -71.23 13.16 0.12
N PRO A 425 -72.43 13.66 -0.23
CA PRO A 425 -72.83 13.90 -1.61
C PRO A 425 -71.91 14.93 -2.30
N PRO A 426 -71.34 14.63 -3.50
CA PRO A 426 -70.42 15.52 -4.20
C PRO A 426 -70.96 16.93 -4.45
N ALA A 427 -72.28 17.07 -4.62
CA ALA A 427 -72.95 18.35 -4.85
C ALA A 427 -72.82 19.36 -3.69
N ARG A 428 -72.38 18.92 -2.50
CA ARG A 428 -72.16 19.79 -1.33
C ARG A 428 -70.73 20.31 -1.21
N ILE A 429 -69.84 19.88 -2.10
CA ILE A 429 -68.43 20.26 -2.10
C ILE A 429 -68.19 21.06 -3.38
N HIS A 430 -67.59 22.22 -3.24
CA HIS A 430 -67.26 23.09 -4.35
C HIS A 430 -65.97 22.64 -5.04
N LYS A 431 -64.96 22.24 -4.26
CA LYS A 431 -63.63 21.87 -4.75
C LYS A 431 -62.89 20.97 -3.75
N ILE A 432 -62.13 20.00 -4.26
CA ILE A 432 -61.15 19.22 -3.49
C ILE A 432 -59.78 19.34 -4.18
N SER A 433 -58.81 19.99 -3.55
CA SER A 433 -57.41 19.97 -3.99
C SER A 433 -56.68 18.81 -3.36
N ILE A 434 -55.89 18.06 -4.14
CA ILE A 434 -55.08 16.95 -3.67
C ILE A 434 -53.65 17.19 -4.15
N GLU A 435 -52.71 17.34 -3.22
CA GLU A 435 -51.28 17.47 -3.51
C GLU A 435 -50.53 16.32 -2.82
N PRO A 436 -49.98 15.35 -3.58
CA PRO A 436 -49.03 14.39 -3.03
C PRO A 436 -47.83 15.11 -2.41
N ALA A 437 -47.38 14.64 -1.25
CA ALA A 437 -46.34 15.28 -0.48
C ALA A 437 -45.42 14.27 0.21
N ILE A 438 -44.16 14.68 0.35
CA ILE A 438 -43.12 13.96 1.08
C ILE A 438 -43.09 14.44 2.54
N THR A 439 -42.65 13.57 3.45
CA THR A 439 -42.39 13.93 4.86
C THR A 439 -40.92 13.72 5.25
N GLU A 440 -40.12 13.20 4.32
CA GLU A 440 -38.74 12.80 4.55
C GLU A 440 -37.96 12.94 3.24
N VAL A 441 -36.68 13.30 3.35
CA VAL A 441 -35.72 13.28 2.26
C VAL A 441 -34.51 12.46 2.68
N ASP A 442 -34.19 11.44 1.90
CA ASP A 442 -33.01 10.60 2.11
C ASP A 442 -31.86 11.15 1.27
N VAL A 443 -30.73 11.43 1.91
CA VAL A 443 -29.59 12.10 1.28
C VAL A 443 -28.31 11.28 1.50
N ALA A 444 -27.53 11.16 0.42
CA ALA A 444 -26.15 10.68 0.44
C ALA A 444 -25.19 11.87 0.53
N VAL A 445 -24.51 12.01 1.67
CA VAL A 445 -23.59 13.10 1.98
C VAL A 445 -22.14 12.64 1.85
N THR A 446 -21.74 11.54 2.48
CA THR A 446 -20.39 11.01 2.34
C THR A 446 -20.14 10.44 0.94
N GLN A 447 -18.86 10.40 0.55
CA GLN A 447 -18.49 9.88 -0.77
C GLN A 447 -18.87 8.40 -0.94
N ASP A 448 -18.69 7.57 0.08
CA ASP A 448 -19.08 6.16 0.03
C ASP A 448 -20.60 5.97 -0.03
N ALA A 449 -21.38 6.83 0.65
CA ALA A 449 -22.84 6.85 0.53
C ALA A 449 -23.28 7.18 -0.90
N LYS A 450 -22.66 8.19 -1.52
CA LYS A 450 -22.91 8.60 -2.92
C LYS A 450 -22.57 7.46 -3.90
N ASP A 451 -21.39 6.87 -3.76
CA ASP A 451 -20.92 5.78 -4.65
C ASP A 451 -21.81 4.53 -4.54
N ASN A 452 -22.35 4.26 -3.35
CA ASN A 452 -23.21 3.10 -3.09
C ASN A 452 -24.72 3.38 -3.27
N HIS A 453 -25.10 4.60 -3.65
CA HIS A 453 -26.51 5.04 -3.72
C HIS A 453 -27.30 4.73 -2.43
N LYS A 454 -26.70 5.02 -1.27
CA LYS A 454 -27.31 4.81 0.04
C LYS A 454 -27.37 6.12 0.82
N ALA A 455 -28.42 6.32 1.59
CA ALA A 455 -28.53 7.47 2.47
C ALA A 455 -27.83 7.22 3.80
N ASP A 456 -26.98 8.17 4.17
CA ASP A 456 -26.32 8.35 5.46
C ASP A 456 -26.97 9.52 6.25
N PHE A 457 -27.77 10.35 5.59
CA PHE A 457 -28.59 11.40 6.22
C PHE A 457 -30.07 11.21 5.88
N ILE A 458 -30.91 11.22 6.91
CA ILE A 458 -32.38 11.18 6.78
C ILE A 458 -32.94 12.48 7.36
N VAL A 459 -33.65 13.25 6.55
CA VAL A 459 -34.22 14.55 6.98
C VAL A 459 -35.74 14.47 7.06
N ASN A 460 -36.26 14.32 8.28
CA ASN A 460 -37.68 14.38 8.58
C ASN A 460 -38.17 15.83 8.53
N LEU A 461 -39.06 16.12 7.59
CA LEU A 461 -39.59 17.45 7.34
C LEU A 461 -40.57 17.88 8.44
N LYS A 462 -40.51 19.16 8.80
CA LYS A 462 -41.41 19.77 9.77
C LYS A 462 -42.87 19.77 9.30
N GLU A 463 -43.07 20.04 8.02
CA GLU A 463 -44.37 20.03 7.35
C GLU A 463 -44.27 19.22 6.06
N PRO A 464 -45.33 18.50 5.65
CA PRO A 464 -45.34 17.80 4.37
C PRO A 464 -45.08 18.76 3.20
N LEU A 465 -44.06 18.46 2.40
CA LEU A 465 -43.63 19.23 1.24
C LEU A 465 -44.25 18.64 -0.02
N ALA A 466 -44.96 19.45 -0.81
CA ALA A 466 -45.60 19.00 -2.03
C ALA A 466 -44.57 18.44 -3.02
N CYS A 467 -44.91 17.37 -3.74
CA CYS A 467 -44.01 16.73 -4.69
C CYS A 467 -43.44 17.67 -5.76
N LYS A 468 -44.21 18.70 -6.16
CA LYS A 468 -43.76 19.73 -7.11
C LYS A 468 -42.60 20.60 -6.58
N ASP A 469 -42.48 20.70 -5.25
CA ASP A 469 -41.48 21.51 -4.54
C ASP A 469 -40.39 20.62 -3.89
N SER A 470 -40.56 19.29 -3.97
CA SER A 470 -39.66 18.28 -3.43
C SER A 470 -38.36 18.17 -4.25
N PRO A 471 -37.18 18.06 -3.60
CA PRO A 471 -35.96 17.70 -4.29
C PRO A 471 -36.09 16.26 -4.79
N GLN A 472 -36.17 16.08 -6.11
CA GLN A 472 -36.35 14.76 -6.72
C GLN A 472 -35.12 13.87 -6.50
N ALA A 473 -35.30 12.56 -6.42
CA ALA A 473 -34.19 11.60 -6.42
C ALA A 473 -33.19 11.88 -7.56
N GLY A 474 -31.89 11.84 -7.24
CA GLY A 474 -30.79 12.18 -8.13
C GLY A 474 -30.42 13.66 -8.18
N VAL A 475 -31.18 14.56 -7.55
CA VAL A 475 -30.84 15.99 -7.44
C VAL A 475 -29.69 16.19 -6.44
N GLU A 476 -28.73 17.03 -6.82
CA GLU A 476 -27.66 17.51 -5.94
C GLU A 476 -28.16 18.72 -5.12
N LEU A 477 -28.26 18.54 -3.80
CA LEU A 477 -28.49 19.58 -2.82
C LEU A 477 -27.20 20.36 -2.55
N LYS A 478 -27.31 21.67 -2.45
CA LYS A 478 -26.18 22.61 -2.28
C LYS A 478 -26.46 23.55 -1.11
N TYR A 479 -25.46 24.33 -0.74
CA TYR A 479 -25.69 25.49 0.12
C TYR A 479 -26.39 26.60 -0.66
N LEU A 480 -27.04 27.53 0.05
CA LEU A 480 -27.49 28.79 -0.53
C LEU A 480 -26.36 29.50 -1.30
N PRO A 481 -26.65 30.11 -2.47
CA PRO A 481 -27.98 30.40 -3.03
C PRO A 481 -28.60 29.25 -3.85
N GLY A 482 -28.04 28.04 -3.83
CA GLY A 482 -28.62 26.84 -4.43
C GLY A 482 -29.85 26.32 -3.69
N MET A 483 -30.35 25.15 -4.10
CA MET A 483 -31.40 24.44 -3.37
C MET A 483 -30.78 23.81 -2.11
N GLU A 484 -31.16 24.33 -0.94
CA GLU A 484 -30.61 23.93 0.35
C GLU A 484 -31.66 23.15 1.14
N LEU A 485 -31.27 22.01 1.71
CA LEU A 485 -32.08 21.25 2.64
C LEU A 485 -31.51 21.47 4.04
N ASP A 486 -32.35 21.87 4.97
CA ASP A 486 -31.98 22.06 6.37
C ASP A 486 -32.65 21.01 7.24
N GLY A 487 -32.01 20.68 8.36
CA GLY A 487 -32.58 19.85 9.40
C GLY A 487 -31.93 20.12 10.75
N THR A 488 -32.56 19.64 11.82
CA THR A 488 -32.06 19.71 13.20
C THR A 488 -31.62 18.32 13.65
N TYR A 489 -30.38 18.15 14.10
CA TYR A 489 -29.89 16.84 14.55
C TYR A 489 -30.78 16.25 15.66
N ASP A 490 -31.31 15.04 15.43
CA ASP A 490 -32.25 14.37 16.34
C ASP A 490 -31.65 13.09 16.94
N SER A 491 -31.20 12.18 16.07
CA SER A 491 -30.57 10.92 16.45
C SER A 491 -29.49 10.50 15.45
N TYR A 492 -28.68 9.53 15.82
CA TYR A 492 -27.83 8.82 14.88
C TYR A 492 -27.72 7.35 15.29
N THR A 493 -27.48 6.48 14.32
CA THR A 493 -27.22 5.06 14.55
C THR A 493 -25.93 4.66 13.85
N LYS A 494 -25.04 4.00 14.59
CA LYS A 494 -23.80 3.47 14.06
C LYS A 494 -24.03 2.11 13.40
N ALA A 495 -23.53 1.95 12.18
CA ALA A 495 -23.41 0.68 11.49
C ALA A 495 -21.96 0.19 11.57
N ALA A 496 -21.77 -1.10 11.87
CA ALA A 496 -20.45 -1.70 11.83
C ALA A 496 -19.87 -1.65 10.42
N ALA A 497 -18.54 -1.65 10.32
CA ALA A 497 -17.85 -1.73 9.04
C ALA A 497 -18.35 -2.94 8.23
N ALA A 498 -18.74 -2.69 6.98
CA ALA A 498 -19.14 -3.76 6.07
C ALA A 498 -17.95 -4.70 5.80
N THR A 499 -18.22 -5.96 5.45
CA THR A 499 -17.18 -6.94 5.10
C THR A 499 -16.28 -6.39 3.99
N GLY A 500 -15.00 -6.17 4.30
CA GLY A 500 -14.02 -5.61 3.36
C GLY A 500 -13.81 -4.09 3.46
N SER A 501 -14.57 -3.38 4.31
CA SER A 501 -14.29 -2.00 4.71
C SER A 501 -13.54 -1.98 6.05
N ALA A 502 -12.58 -1.07 6.18
CA ALA A 502 -11.90 -0.80 7.44
C ALA A 502 -12.66 0.22 8.32
N THR A 503 -13.67 0.91 7.77
CA THR A 503 -14.39 2.01 8.43
C THR A 503 -15.85 1.66 8.66
N ALA A 504 -16.35 2.01 9.85
CA ALA A 504 -17.76 2.02 10.17
C ALA A 504 -18.44 3.25 9.54
N SER A 505 -19.77 3.24 9.50
CA SER A 505 -20.58 4.40 9.10
C SER A 505 -21.64 4.74 10.15
N ALA A 506 -22.20 5.93 10.08
CA ALA A 506 -23.29 6.43 10.90
C ALA A 506 -24.41 6.95 10.00
N GLN A 507 -25.63 6.49 10.26
CA GLN A 507 -26.82 7.12 9.71
C GLN A 507 -27.29 8.21 10.67
N ILE A 508 -27.36 9.45 10.20
CA ILE A 508 -27.76 10.62 10.97
C ILE A 508 -29.20 10.99 10.60
N VAL A 509 -30.05 11.11 11.61
CA VAL A 509 -31.44 11.53 11.44
C VAL A 509 -31.58 12.97 11.93
N LEU A 510 -32.12 13.81 11.05
CA LEU A 510 -32.48 15.19 11.33
C LEU A 510 -34.00 15.34 11.37
N GLY A 511 -34.50 16.06 12.36
CA GLY A 511 -35.89 16.47 12.46
C GLY A 511 -36.10 17.93 12.07
N GLN A 512 -37.37 18.36 12.02
CA GLN A 512 -37.75 19.75 11.73
C GLN A 512 -37.20 20.28 10.40
N GLY A 513 -37.02 19.41 9.42
CA GLY A 513 -36.40 19.77 8.16
C GLY A 513 -37.28 20.63 7.25
N PHE A 514 -36.64 21.38 6.37
CA PHE A 514 -37.31 22.19 5.36
C PHE A 514 -36.38 22.45 4.17
N VAL A 515 -36.97 22.72 3.01
CA VAL A 515 -36.24 23.02 1.77
C VAL A 515 -36.29 24.50 1.48
N GLN A 516 -35.12 25.11 1.31
CA GLN A 516 -34.96 26.46 0.81
C GLN A 516 -34.72 26.43 -0.70
N GLN A 517 -35.64 27.05 -1.46
CA GLN A 517 -35.54 27.11 -2.91
C GLN A 517 -34.41 28.07 -3.35
N PRO A 518 -33.79 27.86 -4.52
CA PRO A 518 -32.72 28.71 -5.01
C PRO A 518 -33.10 30.20 -5.02
N GLN A 519 -32.24 31.05 -4.47
CA GLN A 519 -32.46 32.49 -4.52
C GLN A 519 -32.27 32.98 -5.96
N LYS A 520 -33.34 33.51 -6.57
CA LYS A 520 -33.24 34.19 -7.87
C LYS A 520 -32.36 35.43 -7.69
N SER A 521 -31.27 35.53 -8.44
CA SER A 521 -30.53 36.78 -8.55
C SER A 521 -31.48 37.87 -9.04
N GLY A 522 -31.60 38.96 -8.28
CA GLY A 522 -32.38 40.11 -8.70
C GLY A 522 -31.91 40.63 -10.07
N PRO A 523 -32.77 41.30 -10.84
CA PRO A 523 -32.36 41.84 -12.14
C PRO A 523 -31.15 42.75 -11.95
N ALA A 524 -30.06 42.44 -12.66
CA ALA A 524 -28.87 43.29 -12.69
C ALA A 524 -29.31 44.73 -12.98
N HIS A 525 -29.00 45.66 -12.07
CA HIS A 525 -29.19 47.08 -12.32
C HIS A 525 -28.50 47.43 -13.64
N ARG A 526 -29.28 47.76 -14.67
CA ARG A 526 -28.73 48.33 -15.90
C ARG A 526 -27.94 49.57 -15.51
N PRO A 527 -26.70 49.75 -15.99
CA PRO A 527 -25.97 50.98 -15.77
C PRO A 527 -26.79 52.13 -16.35
N VAL A 528 -27.00 53.17 -15.53
CA VAL A 528 -27.64 54.41 -15.94
C VAL A 528 -26.84 55.00 -17.10
N LYS A 529 -27.48 55.18 -18.27
CA LYS A 529 -26.89 55.90 -19.40
C LYS A 529 -26.51 57.31 -18.93
N PRO A 530 -25.28 57.80 -19.17
CA PRO A 530 -24.94 59.18 -18.88
C PRO A 530 -25.79 60.12 -19.74
N SER A 531 -26.42 61.11 -19.12
CA SER A 531 -27.04 62.23 -19.84
C SER A 531 -25.97 63.03 -20.59
N PRO A 532 -26.24 63.55 -21.81
CA PRO A 532 -25.27 64.33 -22.56
C PRO A 532 -24.98 65.65 -21.84
N ALA A 533 -23.70 65.92 -21.57
CA ALA A 533 -23.24 67.20 -21.06
C ALA A 533 -23.43 68.29 -22.12
N HIS A 534 -24.17 69.33 -21.78
CA HIS A 534 -24.20 70.58 -22.54
C HIS A 534 -22.86 71.31 -22.39
N HIS A 535 -22.16 71.51 -23.51
CA HIS A 535 -21.12 72.52 -23.63
C HIS A 535 -21.74 73.92 -23.66
N PRO A 536 -21.26 74.87 -22.83
CA PRO A 536 -21.33 76.29 -23.16
C PRO A 536 -19.97 76.73 -23.73
N GLY A 537 -20.01 77.26 -24.95
CA GLY A 537 -18.89 77.98 -25.54
C GLY A 537 -18.84 79.45 -25.09
N MET A 538 -17.64 80.02 -25.30
CA MET A 538 -17.16 81.39 -25.06
C MET A 538 -16.57 81.67 -23.68
#